data_AF-A0A9E2FHK5-F1
#
_entry.id   AF-A0A9E2FHK5-F1
#
_cell.length_a   1.000
_cell.length_b   1.000
_cell.length_c   1.000
_cell.angle_alpha   90.00
_cell.angle_beta   90.00
_cell.angle_gamma   90.00
#
_symmetry.space_group_name_H-M   'P 1'
#
loop_
_entity.id
_entity.type
_entity.pdbx_description
1 polymer ?
#
loop_
_entity_poly.entity_id
_entity_poly.type
_entity_poly.pdbx_seq_one_letter_code
_entity_poly.pdbx_strand_id
1 'polypeptide(L)'
;MEGFNEREYQTIILGAMLHDVGKLLQRGSFGSLNTKGKHPQVSSYFVNSFKDFFSKFVDFDLLQTIVQRHHEDPRLGEDLICQNAPDGYKALSYMVSRADNYSSSERGEKAEVYQDFKSVPLVSIFSRIKLDKALPA
;
A
#
# COMPACT_ATOMS: atom_id res chain seq x y z
N MET A 1 -5.71 25.57 19.60
CA MET A 1 -6.03 24.33 18.87
C MET A 1 -6.07 24.71 17.41
N GLU A 2 -5.15 24.17 16.61
CA GLU A 2 -5.32 24.22 15.16
C GLU A 2 -6.60 23.47 14.79
N GLY A 3 -7.37 24.04 13.87
CA GLY A 3 -8.59 23.41 13.36
C GLY A 3 -8.26 22.14 12.57
N PHE A 4 -9.29 21.33 12.32
CA PHE A 4 -9.16 20.14 11.49
C PHE A 4 -8.66 20.49 10.07
N ASN A 5 -7.57 19.84 9.64
CA ASN A 5 -7.02 19.99 8.30
C ASN A 5 -7.68 18.98 7.35
N GLU A 6 -8.76 19.41 6.68
CA GLU A 6 -9.51 18.56 5.76
C GLU A 6 -8.67 18.06 4.59
N ARG A 7 -7.76 18.89 4.06
CA ARG A 7 -6.91 18.52 2.93
C ARG A 7 -5.92 17.41 3.30
N GLU A 8 -5.29 17.50 4.48
CA GLU A 8 -4.44 16.43 5.01
C GLU A 8 -5.24 15.14 5.21
N TYR A 9 -6.41 15.23 5.85
CA TYR A 9 -7.27 14.07 6.08
C TYR A 9 -7.66 13.35 4.79
N GLN A 10 -8.09 14.09 3.76
CA GLN A 10 -8.40 13.52 2.44
C GLN A 10 -7.17 12.89 1.78
N THR A 11 -6.00 13.51 1.97
CA THR A 11 -4.72 12.99 1.48
C THR A 11 -4.40 11.64 2.11
N ILE A 12 -4.64 11.48 3.42
CA ILE A 12 -4.42 10.21 4.13
C ILE A 12 -5.33 9.12 3.61
N ILE A 13 -6.62 9.40 3.43
CA ILE A 13 -7.58 8.42 2.88
C ILE A 13 -7.13 7.96 1.50
N LEU A 14 -6.79 8.90 0.62
CA LEU A 14 -6.36 8.57 -0.74
C LEU A 14 -5.01 7.84 -0.75
N GLY A 15 -4.06 8.27 0.07
CA GLY A 15 -2.76 7.61 0.20
C GLY A 15 -2.91 6.17 0.70
N ALA A 16 -3.76 5.93 1.70
CA ALA A 16 -4.08 4.60 2.19
C ALA A 16 -4.75 3.73 1.12
N MET A 17 -5.59 4.31 0.26
CA MET A 17 -6.18 3.57 -0.87
C MET A 17 -5.15 3.22 -1.95
N LEU A 18 -4.18 4.10 -2.22
CA LEU A 18 -3.24 3.99 -3.33
C LEU A 18 -1.88 3.38 -2.97
N HIS A 19 -1.54 3.19 -1.69
CA HIS A 19 -0.20 2.79 -1.25
C HIS A 19 0.37 1.59 -2.02
N ASP A 20 -0.48 0.61 -2.34
CA ASP A 20 -0.13 -0.64 -3.00
C ASP A 20 -0.47 -0.70 -4.50
N VAL A 21 -0.88 0.41 -5.13
CA VAL A 21 -1.25 0.44 -6.57
C VAL A 21 -0.11 -0.06 -7.47
N GLY A 22 1.14 0.13 -7.06
CA GLY A 22 2.31 -0.41 -7.73
C GLY A 22 2.28 -1.93 -7.91
N LYS A 23 1.64 -2.70 -7.01
CA LYS A 23 1.49 -4.16 -7.15
C LYS A 23 0.66 -4.53 -8.38
N LEU A 24 -0.42 -3.79 -8.64
CA LEU A 24 -1.25 -3.95 -9.83
C LEU A 24 -0.46 -3.60 -11.09
N LEU A 25 0.21 -2.44 -11.07
CA LEU A 25 0.95 -1.92 -12.21
C LEU A 25 2.09 -2.86 -12.64
N GLN A 26 2.75 -3.50 -11.67
CA GLN A 26 3.82 -4.48 -11.92
C GLN A 26 3.34 -5.80 -12.53
N ARG A 27 2.03 -6.09 -12.50
CA ARG A 27 1.45 -7.31 -13.09
C ARG A 27 0.96 -7.11 -14.52
N GLY A 28 1.05 -5.90 -15.07
CA GLY A 28 0.57 -5.58 -16.41
C GLY A 28 1.54 -4.70 -17.20
N SER A 29 1.11 -4.32 -18.41
CA SER A 29 1.79 -3.33 -19.25
C SER A 29 0.92 -2.10 -19.39
N PHE A 30 1.43 -0.96 -18.94
CA PHE A 30 0.68 0.31 -18.83
C PHE A 30 1.30 1.41 -19.70
N GLY A 31 1.65 1.06 -20.94
CA GLY A 31 2.19 2.00 -21.91
C GLY A 31 3.48 2.65 -21.41
N SER A 32 3.47 3.98 -21.28
CA SER A 32 4.64 4.79 -20.89
C SER A 32 4.92 4.83 -19.39
N LEU A 33 4.08 4.23 -18.54
CA LEU A 33 4.25 4.30 -17.10
C LEU A 33 5.42 3.42 -16.64
N ASN A 34 6.34 3.96 -15.84
CA ASN A 34 7.48 3.20 -15.34
C ASN A 34 7.03 2.23 -14.24
N THR A 35 6.98 0.94 -14.57
CA THR A 35 6.58 -0.13 -13.63
C THR A 35 7.77 -0.91 -13.06
N LYS A 36 9.02 -0.46 -13.31
CA LYS A 36 10.22 -1.10 -12.77
C LYS A 36 10.50 -0.66 -11.33
N GLY A 37 11.10 -1.55 -10.54
CA GLY A 37 11.54 -1.27 -9.17
C GLY A 37 10.73 -2.01 -8.11
N LYS A 38 10.67 -1.47 -6.90
CA LYS A 38 9.80 -1.97 -5.81
C LYS A 38 8.41 -1.36 -5.92
N HIS A 39 7.37 -2.06 -5.46
CA HIS A 39 6.00 -1.57 -5.61
C HIS A 39 5.74 -0.19 -4.97
N PRO A 40 6.36 0.21 -3.83
CA PRO A 40 6.14 1.56 -3.28
C PRO A 40 6.71 2.65 -4.19
N GLN A 41 7.86 2.38 -4.82
CA GLN A 41 8.46 3.26 -5.82
C GLN A 41 7.56 3.39 -7.05
N VAL A 42 6.98 2.28 -7.52
CA VAL A 42 6.03 2.30 -8.65
C VAL A 42 4.73 3.04 -8.28
N SER A 43 4.22 2.88 -7.05
CA SER A 43 3.09 3.68 -6.55
C SER A 43 3.40 5.18 -6.58
N SER A 44 4.62 5.58 -6.17
CA SER A 44 5.10 6.96 -6.26
C SER A 44 5.16 7.48 -7.70
N TYR A 45 5.69 6.67 -8.63
CA TYR A 45 5.72 7.03 -10.06
C TYR A 45 4.34 7.21 -10.66
N PHE A 46 3.39 6.35 -10.26
CA PHE A 46 2.00 6.49 -10.66
C PHE A 46 1.42 7.83 -10.20
N VAL A 47 1.45 8.15 -8.91
CA VAL A 47 0.87 9.42 -8.42
C VAL A 47 1.57 10.64 -9.02
N ASN A 48 2.89 10.57 -9.21
CA ASN A 48 3.66 11.63 -9.84
C ASN A 48 3.29 11.86 -11.32
N SER A 49 2.95 10.80 -12.05
CA SER A 49 2.49 10.92 -13.44
C SER A 49 1.17 11.69 -13.57
N PHE A 50 0.41 11.79 -12.48
CA PHE A 50 -0.86 12.53 -12.41
C PHE A 50 -0.80 13.67 -11.38
N LYS A 51 0.39 14.24 -11.13
CA LYS A 51 0.60 15.31 -10.14
C LYS A 51 -0.38 16.46 -10.29
N ASP A 52 -0.56 16.97 -11.50
CA ASP A 52 -1.46 18.10 -11.77
C ASP A 52 -2.94 17.79 -11.46
N PHE A 53 -3.33 16.52 -11.57
CA PHE A 53 -4.67 16.08 -11.21
C PHE A 53 -4.83 16.01 -9.69
N PHE A 54 -3.95 15.29 -9.00
CA PHE A 54 -4.04 15.09 -7.56
C PHE A 54 -3.83 16.39 -6.77
N SER A 55 -2.92 17.27 -7.22
CA SER A 55 -2.60 18.53 -6.54
C SER A 55 -3.79 19.49 -6.41
N LYS A 56 -4.90 19.24 -7.11
CA LYS A 56 -6.13 20.04 -6.99
C LYS A 56 -6.82 19.82 -5.64
N PHE A 57 -6.73 18.63 -5.05
CA PHE A 57 -7.54 18.25 -3.88
C PHE A 57 -6.77 17.56 -2.76
N VAL A 58 -5.47 17.27 -2.93
CA VAL A 58 -4.62 16.72 -1.84
C VAL A 58 -3.35 17.53 -1.59
N ASP A 59 -2.75 17.39 -0.42
CA ASP A 59 -1.32 17.66 -0.26
C ASP A 59 -0.55 16.61 -1.08
N PHE A 60 0.02 17.05 -2.19
CA PHE A 60 0.67 16.14 -3.13
C PHE A 60 1.98 15.56 -2.55
N ASP A 61 2.74 16.35 -1.80
CA ASP A 61 4.02 15.91 -1.25
C ASP A 61 3.79 14.87 -0.15
N LEU A 62 2.74 15.06 0.66
CA LEU A 62 2.26 14.05 1.60
C LEU A 62 1.77 12.78 0.88
N LEU A 63 0.93 12.91 -0.16
CA LEU A 63 0.44 11.76 -0.94
C LEU A 63 1.60 10.94 -1.48
N GLN A 64 2.54 11.60 -2.17
CA GLN A 64 3.70 10.94 -2.76
C GLN A 64 4.57 10.27 -1.70
N THR A 65 4.78 10.93 -0.57
CA THR A 65 5.55 10.38 0.56
C THR A 65 4.90 9.11 1.10
N ILE A 66 3.61 9.13 1.38
CA ILE A 66 2.91 7.98 1.97
C ILE A 66 2.92 6.79 1.03
N VAL A 67 2.59 6.98 -0.25
CA VAL A 67 2.58 5.84 -1.18
C VAL A 67 3.97 5.25 -1.40
N GLN A 68 5.04 6.05 -1.23
CA GLN A 68 6.42 5.58 -1.35
C GLN A 68 6.97 4.95 -0.08
N ARG A 69 6.64 5.50 1.09
CA ARG A 69 7.28 5.21 2.39
C ARG A 69 6.29 4.61 3.40
N HIS A 70 5.47 3.65 2.97
CA HIS A 70 4.49 2.98 3.83
C HIS A 70 4.97 1.64 4.42
N HIS A 71 6.21 1.22 4.15
CA HIS A 71 6.77 0.00 4.76
C HIS A 71 7.67 0.33 5.94
N GLU A 72 7.77 -0.61 6.87
CA GLU A 72 8.68 -0.53 8.03
C GLU A 72 9.94 -1.39 7.86
N ASP A 73 10.00 -2.26 6.85
CA ASP A 73 11.08 -3.23 6.66
C ASP A 73 12.31 -2.58 6.00
N PRO A 74 13.46 -2.47 6.72
CA PRO A 74 14.67 -1.84 6.20
C PRO A 74 15.22 -2.53 4.94
N ARG A 75 14.88 -3.80 4.69
CA ARG A 75 15.33 -4.54 3.49
C ARG A 75 14.80 -3.95 2.17
N LEU A 76 13.79 -3.08 2.22
CA LEU A 76 13.28 -2.37 1.05
C LEU A 76 14.19 -1.23 0.59
N GLY A 77 15.06 -0.73 1.46
CA GLY A 77 15.93 0.41 1.20
C GLY A 77 15.45 1.69 1.89
N GLU A 78 16.40 2.55 2.25
CA GLU A 78 16.18 3.72 3.11
C GLU A 78 15.16 4.73 2.58
N ASP A 79 14.99 4.81 1.25
CA ASP A 79 14.05 5.74 0.61
C ASP A 79 12.60 5.25 0.54
N LEU A 80 12.35 4.01 0.98
CA LEU A 80 11.05 3.35 0.89
C LEU A 80 10.44 3.02 2.26
N ILE A 81 11.12 3.42 3.34
CA ILE A 81 10.70 3.10 4.71
C ILE A 81 10.15 4.33 5.44
N CYS A 82 9.10 4.13 6.23
CA CYS A 82 8.43 5.20 6.97
C CYS A 82 9.34 5.85 8.02
N GLN A 83 10.30 5.10 8.57
CA GLN A 83 11.33 5.59 9.52
C GLN A 83 12.05 6.83 8.98
N ASN A 84 12.27 6.87 7.67
CA ASN A 84 13.03 7.90 6.99
C ASN A 84 12.14 8.93 6.29
N ALA A 85 10.82 8.85 6.41
CA ALA A 85 9.94 9.89 5.86
C ALA A 85 10.26 11.26 6.49
N PRO A 86 10.03 12.37 5.76
CA PRO A 86 10.18 13.73 6.30
C PRO A 86 9.42 13.88 7.62
N ASP A 87 9.97 14.63 8.58
CA ASP A 87 9.43 14.67 9.95
C ASP A 87 7.95 15.05 10.02
N GLY A 88 7.49 15.99 9.18
CA GLY A 88 6.08 16.37 9.09
C GLY A 88 5.14 15.25 8.60
N TYR A 89 5.66 14.26 7.88
CA TYR A 89 4.87 13.18 7.26
C TYR A 89 5.16 11.80 7.87
N LYS A 90 6.13 11.70 8.77
CA LYS A 90 6.59 10.44 9.37
C LYS A 90 5.49 9.72 10.14
N ALA A 91 4.81 10.43 11.04
CA ALA A 91 3.71 9.87 11.82
C ALA A 91 2.56 9.36 10.91
N LEU A 92 2.25 10.11 9.85
CA LEU A 92 1.22 9.78 8.87
C LEU A 92 1.61 8.56 8.02
N SER A 93 2.88 8.44 7.66
CA SER A 93 3.41 7.26 6.94
C SER A 93 3.33 6.01 7.81
N TYR A 94 3.65 6.12 9.12
CA TYR A 94 3.44 5.02 10.07
C TYR A 94 1.96 4.65 10.21
N MET A 95 1.06 5.62 10.22
CA MET A 95 -0.38 5.34 10.32
C MET A 95 -0.84 4.42 9.18
N VAL A 96 -0.42 4.70 7.94
CA VAL A 96 -0.73 3.86 6.77
C VAL A 96 -0.03 2.51 6.85
N SER A 97 1.25 2.45 7.25
CA SER A 97 1.96 1.19 7.48
C SER A 97 1.23 0.27 8.47
N ARG A 98 0.79 0.82 9.60
CA ARG A 98 0.08 0.05 10.63
C ARG A 98 -1.29 -0.43 10.12
N ALA A 99 -2.02 0.42 9.41
CA ALA A 99 -3.29 0.06 8.80
C ALA A 99 -3.13 -1.08 7.78
N ASP A 100 -2.12 -1.02 6.91
CA ASP A 100 -1.80 -2.10 5.96
C ASP A 100 -1.50 -3.41 6.69
N ASN A 101 -0.62 -3.37 7.70
CA ASN A 101 -0.27 -4.54 8.50
C ASN A 101 -1.50 -5.15 9.20
N TYR A 102 -2.37 -4.34 9.80
CA TYR A 102 -3.61 -4.83 10.42
C TYR A 102 -4.54 -5.47 9.41
N SER A 103 -4.76 -4.85 8.24
CA SER A 103 -5.59 -5.44 7.17
C SER A 103 -5.01 -6.75 6.61
N SER A 104 -3.70 -6.92 6.71
CA SER A 104 -2.96 -8.08 6.22
C SER A 104 -2.93 -9.25 7.22
N SER A 105 -3.11 -8.96 8.50
CA SER A 105 -2.97 -9.91 9.62
C SER A 105 -4.11 -10.92 9.69
N GLU A 106 -5.25 -10.65 9.04
CA GLU A 106 -6.39 -11.57 8.94
C GLU A 106 -6.08 -12.86 8.15
N ARG A 107 -4.89 -12.96 7.53
CA ARG A 107 -4.52 -14.06 6.64
C ARG A 107 -4.18 -15.38 7.34
N GLY A 108 -4.14 -15.45 8.68
CA GLY A 108 -3.99 -16.67 9.50
C GLY A 108 -2.63 -17.38 9.40
N GLU A 109 -2.43 -18.46 10.16
CA GLU A 109 -1.14 -19.18 10.31
C GLU A 109 -0.50 -19.69 9.01
N LYS A 110 -1.30 -19.90 7.94
CA LYS A 110 -0.76 -20.29 6.61
C LYS A 110 -0.13 -19.14 5.83
N ALA A 111 -0.19 -17.91 6.32
CA ALA A 111 0.51 -16.76 5.73
C ALA A 111 2.04 -16.87 5.84
N GLU A 112 2.56 -17.75 6.69
CA GLU A 112 4.00 -17.92 6.93
C GLU A 112 4.73 -18.78 5.88
N VAL A 113 4.01 -19.45 4.99
CA VAL A 113 4.65 -20.19 3.89
C VAL A 113 5.10 -19.18 2.83
N TYR A 114 6.41 -19.11 2.59
CA TYR A 114 6.97 -18.27 1.54
C TYR A 114 6.30 -18.57 0.19
N GLN A 115 5.73 -17.53 -0.42
CA GLN A 115 5.17 -17.57 -1.76
C GLN A 115 5.69 -16.36 -2.54
N ASP A 116 5.95 -16.55 -3.84
CA ASP A 116 6.14 -15.40 -4.72
C ASP A 116 4.78 -14.76 -5.00
N PHE A 117 4.38 -13.84 -4.12
CA PHE A 117 3.10 -13.12 -4.18
C PHE A 117 2.87 -12.38 -5.51
N LYS A 118 3.88 -12.22 -6.37
CA LYS A 118 3.68 -11.60 -7.70
C LYS A 118 2.94 -12.52 -8.66
N SER A 119 3.11 -13.84 -8.55
CA SER A 119 2.55 -14.84 -9.46
C SER A 119 1.36 -15.61 -8.88
N VAL A 120 1.15 -15.56 -7.56
CA VAL A 120 0.03 -16.26 -6.92
C VAL A 120 -1.30 -15.55 -7.22
N PRO A 121 -2.30 -16.25 -7.80
CA PRO A 121 -3.61 -15.69 -8.04
C PRO A 121 -4.38 -15.47 -6.72
N LEU A 122 -5.43 -14.65 -6.77
CA LEU A 122 -6.32 -14.51 -5.63
C LEU A 122 -6.98 -15.86 -5.31
N VAL A 123 -6.90 -16.27 -4.05
CA VAL A 123 -7.48 -17.52 -3.58
C VAL A 123 -8.89 -17.26 -3.03
N SER A 124 -9.84 -18.14 -3.36
CA SER A 124 -11.19 -18.10 -2.81
C SER A 124 -11.17 -18.20 -1.27
N ILE A 125 -11.91 -17.33 -0.59
CA ILE A 125 -12.05 -17.39 0.89
C ILE A 125 -12.61 -18.75 1.35
N PHE A 126 -13.42 -19.41 0.52
CA PHE A 126 -14.01 -20.72 0.82
C PHE A 126 -12.97 -21.82 0.87
N SER A 127 -11.79 -21.65 0.26
CA SER A 127 -10.72 -22.66 0.33
C SER A 127 -10.10 -22.80 1.73
N ARG A 128 -10.41 -21.86 2.64
CA ARG A 128 -9.90 -21.83 4.02
C ARG A 128 -10.93 -22.28 5.04
N ILE A 129 -12.19 -22.42 4.63
CA ILE A 129 -13.27 -22.87 5.50
C ILE A 129 -13.23 -24.39 5.56
N LYS A 130 -13.06 -24.94 6.77
CA LYS A 130 -13.33 -26.35 7.05
C LYS A 130 -14.75 -26.45 7.58
N LEU A 131 -15.56 -27.29 6.96
CA LEU A 131 -16.86 -27.64 7.49
C LEU A 131 -16.67 -28.92 8.29
N ASP A 132 -16.87 -28.86 9.61
CA ASP A 132 -16.68 -30.00 10.52
C ASP A 132 -17.81 -31.04 10.41
N LYS A 133 -18.53 -31.06 9.28
CA LYS A 133 -19.67 -31.94 9.04
C LYS A 133 -19.25 -33.06 8.10
N ALA A 134 -19.47 -34.31 8.52
CA ALA A 134 -19.38 -35.45 7.63
C ALA A 134 -20.29 -35.21 6.42
N LEU A 135 -19.75 -35.37 5.21
CA LEU A 135 -20.57 -35.35 4.00
C LEU A 135 -21.58 -36.51 4.10
N PRO A 136 -22.87 -36.28 3.86
CA PRO A 136 -23.83 -37.37 3.76
C PRO A 136 -23.39 -38.34 2.66
N ALA A 137 -23.51 -39.63 2.95
CA ALA A 137 -23.17 -40.73 2.05
C ALA A 137 -24.00 -40.71 0.76
#